data_AF-A0A248U8X6-F1
#
_entry.id   AF-A0A248U8X6-F1
#
_cell.length_a   1.000
_cell.length_b   1.000
_cell.length_c   1.000
_cell.angle_alpha   90.00
_cell.angle_beta   90.00
_cell.angle_gamma   90.00
#
_symmetry.space_group_name_H-M   'P 1'
#
loop_
_entity.id
_entity.type
_entity.pdbx_description
1 polymer ?
#
loop_
_entity_poly.entity_id
_entity_poly.type
_entity_poly.pdbx_seq_one_letter_code
_entity_poly.pdbx_strand_id
1 'polypeptide(L)'
;MQHAVPAIAPARPRSGHNMRSIVHRAQSRKPRNLCAMIIDGEAVWVDINRYEGSGPAVVIEHNGRIRLIDIEAEALGYKLFGARTALGGWFPSGLSKRGMARNSVIVVGMVIDAPIRGDVIEGELA
;
A
#
# COMPACT_ATOMS: atom_id res chain seq x y z
N MET A 1 -35.27 -67.47 -13.57
CA MET A 1 -34.61 -66.54 -12.63
C MET A 1 -33.17 -67.01 -12.51
N GLN A 2 -32.13 -66.30 -12.91
CA GLN A 2 -31.75 -64.92 -12.58
C GLN A 2 -31.06 -64.25 -13.80
N HIS A 3 -31.44 -63.01 -14.13
CA HIS A 3 -30.74 -62.18 -15.11
C HIS A 3 -29.55 -61.49 -14.42
N ALA A 4 -28.32 -61.67 -14.93
CA ALA A 4 -27.18 -60.88 -14.48
C ALA A 4 -27.15 -59.54 -15.25
N VAL A 5 -27.31 -58.44 -14.52
CA VAL A 5 -27.17 -57.07 -15.03
C VAL A 5 -25.72 -56.62 -14.83
N PRO A 6 -25.01 -56.11 -15.85
CA PRO A 6 -23.67 -55.57 -15.63
C PRO A 6 -23.74 -54.25 -14.85
N ALA A 7 -22.98 -54.16 -13.76
CA ALA A 7 -22.84 -52.94 -12.98
C ALA A 7 -22.01 -51.91 -13.77
N ILE A 8 -22.67 -50.95 -14.39
CA ILE A 8 -22.01 -49.74 -14.89
C ILE A 8 -21.92 -48.77 -13.72
N ALA A 9 -20.74 -48.69 -13.10
CA ALA A 9 -20.45 -47.63 -12.14
C ALA A 9 -20.42 -46.28 -12.88
N PRO A 10 -21.16 -45.24 -12.44
CA PRO A 10 -21.00 -43.93 -13.02
C PRO A 10 -19.58 -43.42 -12.72
N ALA A 11 -18.84 -43.10 -13.78
CA ALA A 11 -17.54 -42.46 -13.65
C ALA A 11 -17.71 -41.18 -12.80
N ARG A 12 -17.01 -41.12 -11.66
CA ARG A 12 -16.94 -39.90 -10.84
C ARG A 12 -16.56 -38.72 -11.74
N PRO A 13 -17.24 -37.57 -11.67
CA PRO A 13 -16.73 -36.38 -12.32
C PRO A 13 -15.34 -36.11 -11.74
N ARG A 14 -14.33 -36.03 -12.62
CA ARG A 14 -12.99 -35.60 -12.26
C ARG A 14 -13.11 -34.18 -11.70
N SER A 15 -13.21 -34.03 -10.38
CA SER A 15 -13.08 -32.74 -9.71
C SER A 15 -11.60 -32.32 -9.77
N GLY A 16 -11.18 -31.92 -10.97
CA GLY A 16 -9.87 -31.35 -11.25
C GLY A 16 -9.77 -29.88 -10.88
N HIS A 17 -10.68 -29.35 -10.04
CA HIS A 17 -10.52 -28.04 -9.45
C HIS A 17 -9.71 -28.19 -8.17
N ASN A 18 -8.40 -28.29 -8.36
CA ASN A 18 -7.39 -28.36 -7.32
C ASN A 18 -7.55 -27.12 -6.42
N MET A 19 -8.10 -27.29 -5.21
CA MET A 19 -8.20 -26.20 -4.21
C MET A 19 -6.85 -25.49 -4.00
N ARG A 20 -5.72 -26.17 -4.26
CA ARG A 20 -4.38 -25.55 -4.25
C ARG A 20 -4.22 -24.40 -5.25
N SER A 21 -4.90 -24.42 -6.41
CA SER A 21 -4.79 -23.33 -7.38
C SER A 21 -5.54 -22.08 -6.93
N ILE A 22 -6.69 -22.25 -6.26
CA ILE A 22 -7.46 -21.15 -5.66
C ILE A 22 -6.69 -20.56 -4.48
N VAL A 23 -6.10 -21.40 -3.62
CA VAL A 23 -5.27 -20.96 -2.50
C VAL A 23 -4.00 -20.26 -2.99
N HIS A 24 -3.33 -20.76 -4.04
CA HIS A 24 -2.19 -20.06 -4.65
C HIS A 24 -2.57 -18.72 -5.28
N ARG A 25 -3.74 -18.62 -5.91
CA ARG A 25 -4.25 -17.34 -6.48
C ARG A 25 -4.63 -16.34 -5.40
N ALA A 26 -5.18 -16.81 -4.28
CA ALA A 26 -5.53 -15.98 -3.14
C ALA A 26 -4.29 -15.55 -2.34
N GLN A 27 -3.26 -16.40 -2.25
CA GLN A 27 -1.98 -16.09 -1.61
C GLN A 27 -1.09 -15.16 -2.43
N SER A 28 -1.28 -15.08 -3.76
CA SER A 28 -0.42 -14.28 -4.65
C SER A 28 -0.80 -12.81 -4.76
N ARG A 29 -1.96 -12.38 -4.22
CA ARG A 29 -2.33 -10.97 -4.14
C ARG A 29 -2.43 -10.57 -2.68
N LYS A 30 -1.30 -10.18 -2.09
CA LYS A 30 -1.35 -9.35 -0.86
C LYS A 30 -2.33 -8.20 -1.14
N PRO A 31 -3.30 -7.92 -0.23
CA PRO A 31 -4.18 -6.77 -0.38
C PRO A 31 -3.32 -5.53 -0.61
N ARG A 32 -3.64 -4.78 -1.67
CA ARG A 32 -3.00 -3.49 -1.94
C ARG A 32 -3.94 -2.41 -1.42
N ASN A 33 -3.54 -1.75 -0.34
CA ASN A 33 -4.22 -0.59 0.18
C ASN A 33 -3.77 0.62 -0.64
N LEU A 34 -4.55 0.96 -1.65
CA LEU A 34 -4.34 2.11 -2.49
C LEU A 34 -5.30 3.23 -2.09
N CYS A 35 -4.85 4.47 -2.19
CA CYS A 35 -5.66 5.65 -1.92
C CYS A 35 -5.44 6.70 -3.01
N ALA A 36 -6.53 7.29 -3.49
CA ALA A 36 -6.49 8.51 -4.29
C ALA A 36 -6.76 9.70 -3.37
N MET A 37 -5.92 10.73 -3.44
CA MET A 37 -6.02 11.91 -2.59
C MET A 37 -5.83 13.18 -3.42
N ILE A 38 -6.43 14.28 -2.99
CA ILE A 38 -6.07 15.63 -3.44
C ILE A 38 -5.38 16.31 -2.27
N ILE A 39 -4.11 16.66 -2.43
CA ILE A 39 -3.29 17.29 -1.38
C ILE A 39 -2.68 18.55 -1.98
N ASP A 40 -2.88 19.70 -1.32
CA ASP A 40 -2.39 21.00 -1.81
C ASP A 40 -2.79 21.32 -3.27
N GLY A 41 -3.92 20.76 -3.73
CA GLY A 41 -4.44 20.92 -5.09
C GLY A 41 -3.93 19.89 -6.11
N GLU A 42 -3.03 18.99 -5.71
CA GLU A 42 -2.47 17.94 -6.57
C GLU A 42 -3.19 16.60 -6.34
N ALA A 43 -3.65 15.98 -7.42
CA ALA A 43 -4.24 14.64 -7.39
C ALA A 43 -3.13 13.58 -7.41
N VAL A 44 -3.07 12.75 -6.38
CA VAL A 44 -2.03 11.73 -6.21
C VAL A 44 -2.61 10.35 -5.94
N TRP A 45 -1.91 9.33 -6.44
CA TRP A 45 -2.16 7.93 -6.10
C TRP A 45 -1.10 7.47 -5.11
N VAL A 46 -1.55 6.82 -4.04
CA VAL A 46 -0.71 6.44 -2.91
C VAL A 46 -0.85 4.96 -2.66
N ASP A 47 0.29 4.26 -2.58
CA ASP A 47 0.33 2.90 -2.06
C ASP A 47 0.69 2.95 -0.57
N ILE A 48 -0.32 2.71 0.27
CA ILE A 48 -0.19 2.75 1.73
C ILE A 48 0.66 1.58 2.21
N ASN A 49 0.75 0.46 1.48
CA ASN A 49 1.60 -0.65 1.92
C ASN A 49 3.07 -0.47 1.52
N ARG A 50 3.39 0.46 0.61
CA ARG A 50 4.75 0.74 0.16
C ARG A 50 5.46 1.70 1.11
N TYR A 51 6.70 1.37 1.47
CA TYR A 51 7.65 2.26 2.14
C TYR A 51 9.08 1.85 1.79
N GLU A 52 9.77 2.67 1.02
CA GLU A 52 11.12 2.39 0.51
C GLU A 52 12.21 3.23 1.20
N GLY A 53 11.81 4.14 2.09
CA GLY A 53 12.72 5.01 2.82
C GLY A 53 13.06 6.31 2.10
N SER A 54 12.82 6.46 0.80
CA SER A 54 13.03 7.72 0.09
C SER A 54 12.08 7.92 -1.08
N GLY A 55 11.95 9.17 -1.54
CA GLY A 55 11.13 9.57 -2.68
C GLY A 55 9.84 10.30 -2.29
N PRO A 56 8.92 10.52 -3.24
CA PRO A 56 7.70 11.27 -3.01
C PRO A 56 6.72 10.48 -2.15
N ALA A 57 6.27 11.10 -1.07
CA ALA A 57 5.40 10.46 -0.10
C ALA A 57 4.32 11.40 0.41
N VAL A 58 3.19 10.80 0.77
CA VAL A 58 2.19 11.47 1.60
C VAL A 58 2.59 11.28 3.06
N VAL A 59 2.73 12.39 3.76
CA VAL A 59 3.21 12.40 5.14
C VAL A 59 2.27 13.15 6.07
N ILE A 60 2.38 12.85 7.36
CA ILE A 60 1.80 13.65 8.44
C ILE A 60 2.95 14.36 9.14
N GLU A 61 2.92 15.70 9.11
CA GLU A 61 3.85 16.56 9.85
C GLU A 61 3.47 16.61 11.35
N HIS A 62 4.40 17.08 12.19
CA HIS A 62 4.18 17.21 13.64
C HIS A 62 2.96 18.07 14.03
N ASN A 63 2.58 19.03 13.20
CA ASN A 63 1.41 19.89 13.42
C ASN A 63 0.10 19.24 12.96
N GLY A 64 0.14 17.97 12.53
CA GLY A 64 -1.01 17.21 12.04
C GLY A 64 -1.38 17.46 10.58
N ARG A 65 -0.66 18.34 9.85
CA ARG A 65 -0.94 18.59 8.43
C ARG A 65 -0.48 17.41 7.57
N ILE A 66 -1.33 17.07 6.61
CA ILE A 66 -1.01 16.11 5.55
C ILE A 66 -0.40 16.87 4.38
N ARG A 67 0.78 16.46 3.93
CA ARG A 67 1.47 17.08 2.79
C ARG A 67 2.08 16.05 1.86
N LEU A 68 2.29 16.48 0.62
CA LEU A 68 3.14 15.79 -0.35
C LEU A 68 4.56 16.34 -0.25
N ILE A 69 5.52 15.48 0.10
CA ILE A 69 6.93 15.87 0.14
C ILE A 69 7.83 14.75 -0.36
N ASP A 70 9.02 15.12 -0.85
CA ASP A 70 10.12 14.17 -0.98
C ASP A 70 10.75 13.90 0.39
N ILE A 71 10.81 12.62 0.75
CA ILE A 71 11.39 12.15 2.00
C ILE A 71 12.75 11.48 1.77
N GLU A 72 13.56 11.47 2.82
CA GLU A 72 14.79 10.69 2.89
C GLU A 72 14.81 9.78 4.12
N ALA A 73 15.55 8.68 3.98
CA ALA A 73 15.65 7.68 5.02
C ALA A 73 16.39 8.27 6.21
N GLU A 74 15.90 7.99 7.41
CA GLU A 74 16.60 8.35 8.62
C GLU A 74 17.86 7.47 8.75
N ALA A 75 19.03 8.07 8.48
CA ALA A 75 20.31 7.35 8.41
C ALA A 75 20.77 6.75 9.75
N LEU A 76 20.21 7.22 10.87
CA LEU A 76 20.70 6.88 12.23
C LEU A 76 19.90 5.76 12.89
N GLY A 77 18.94 5.14 12.20
CA GLY A 77 18.13 4.03 12.75
C GLY A 77 17.20 4.43 13.90
N TYR A 78 17.20 5.71 14.28
CA TYR A 78 16.21 6.29 15.16
C TYR A 78 14.89 6.39 14.37
N LYS A 79 13.77 6.19 15.07
CA LYS A 79 12.44 6.03 14.46
C LYS A 79 11.42 6.66 15.40
N LEU A 80 11.41 7.99 15.45
CA LEU A 80 10.59 8.78 16.38
C LEU A 80 9.13 8.34 16.44
N PHE A 81 8.57 7.96 15.30
CA PHE A 81 7.16 7.58 15.14
C PHE A 81 6.98 6.11 14.70
N GLY A 82 8.01 5.29 14.90
CA GLY A 82 8.02 3.88 14.54
C GLY A 82 8.51 3.60 13.13
N ALA A 83 8.15 2.43 12.59
CA ALA A 83 8.76 1.85 11.40
C ALA A 83 8.70 2.72 10.13
N ARG A 84 7.75 3.65 10.06
CA ARG A 84 7.49 4.54 8.91
C ARG A 84 7.85 5.99 9.19
N THR A 85 8.96 6.19 9.89
CA THR A 85 9.53 7.51 10.13
C THR A 85 10.54 7.84 9.04
N ALA A 86 10.50 9.07 8.53
CA ALA A 86 11.47 9.60 7.58
C ALA A 86 11.81 11.06 7.90
N LEU A 87 12.81 11.60 7.18
CA LEU A 87 13.15 13.01 7.25
C LEU A 87 12.43 13.78 6.14
N GLY A 88 11.66 14.80 6.52
CA GLY A 88 10.98 15.71 5.60
C GLY A 88 11.86 16.87 5.14
N GLY A 89 11.23 17.96 4.70
CA GLY A 89 11.92 19.16 4.23
C GLY A 89 12.77 19.85 5.31
N TRP A 90 13.78 20.60 4.85
CA TRP A 90 14.58 21.47 5.71
C TRP A 90 13.81 22.74 6.09
N PHE A 91 14.03 23.23 7.30
CA PHE A 91 13.46 24.48 7.78
C PHE A 91 14.48 25.26 8.64
N PRO A 92 14.41 26.61 8.65
CA PRO A 92 15.21 27.43 9.56
C PRO A 92 14.88 27.12 11.02
N SER A 93 15.90 26.88 11.83
CA SER A 93 15.73 26.55 13.24
C SER A 93 16.90 27.04 14.08
N GLY A 94 16.60 27.75 15.16
CA GLY A 94 17.58 28.11 16.19
C GLY A 94 18.07 26.92 17.03
N LEU A 95 17.44 25.74 16.89
CA LEU A 95 17.79 24.53 17.65
C LEU A 95 18.99 23.78 17.05
N SER A 96 19.41 24.10 15.83
CA SER A 96 20.54 23.46 15.17
C SER A 96 21.73 24.42 15.08
N LYS A 97 22.95 23.90 15.30
CA LYS A 97 24.19 24.69 15.15
C LYS A 97 24.38 25.26 13.73
N ARG A 98 23.73 24.67 12.73
CA ARG A 98 23.78 25.10 11.33
C ARG A 98 22.64 26.06 10.96
N GLY A 99 21.77 26.41 11.91
CA GLY A 99 20.60 27.26 11.68
C GLY A 99 19.47 26.59 10.87
N MET A 100 19.64 25.33 10.50
CA MET A 100 18.69 24.56 9.69
C MET A 100 18.43 23.18 10.33
N ALA A 101 17.18 22.75 10.37
CA ALA A 101 16.77 21.45 10.87
C ALA A 101 15.87 20.73 9.84
N ARG A 102 15.66 19.43 10.00
CA ARG A 102 14.65 18.68 9.23
C ARG A 102 13.55 18.23 10.16
N ASN A 103 12.32 18.22 9.64
CA ASN A 103 11.20 17.62 10.35
C ASN A 103 11.34 16.09 10.30
N SER A 104 11.07 15.44 11.42
CA SER A 104 10.74 14.01 11.38
C SER A 104 9.27 13.90 11.03
N VAL A 105 8.93 13.02 10.10
CA VAL A 105 7.57 12.88 9.58
C VAL A 105 7.10 11.44 9.63
N ILE A 106 5.79 11.26 9.72
CA ILE A 106 5.14 9.95 9.61
C ILE A 106 4.75 9.73 8.17
N VAL A 107 5.20 8.64 7.57
CA VAL A 107 4.89 8.29 6.19
C VAL A 107 3.60 7.48 6.13
N VAL A 108 2.57 8.02 5.49
CA VAL A 108 1.30 7.33 5.24
C VAL A 108 1.47 6.29 4.14
N GLY A 109 2.12 6.68 3.04
CA GLY A 109 2.36 5.84 1.88
C GLY A 109 3.24 6.55 0.86
N MET A 110 3.77 5.78 -0.09
CA MET A 110 4.55 6.33 -1.19
C MET A 110 3.63 6.71 -2.34
N VAL A 111 3.92 7.83 -3.00
CA VAL A 111 3.25 8.18 -4.24
C VAL A 111 3.65 7.18 -5.32
N ILE A 112 2.68 6.80 -6.12
CA ILE A 112 2.83 5.90 -7.26
C ILE A 112 2.23 6.53 -8.50
N ASP A 113 2.67 6.05 -9.66
CA ASP A 113 1.98 6.36 -10.91
C ASP A 113 0.53 5.88 -10.84
N ALA A 114 -0.36 6.64 -11.49
CA ALA A 114 -1.75 6.27 -11.59
C ALA A 114 -1.88 4.85 -12.15
N PRO A 115 -2.70 3.97 -11.55
CA PRO A 115 -2.95 2.66 -12.11
C PRO A 115 -3.52 2.83 -13.52
N ILE A 116 -2.92 2.13 -14.50
CA ILE A 116 -3.28 2.20 -15.93
C ILE A 116 -4.77 1.86 -16.19
N ARG A 117 -5.41 1.17 -15.24
CA ARG A 117 -6.86 0.97 -15.23
C ARG A 117 -7.47 1.98 -14.28
N GLY A 118 -8.18 2.95 -14.87
CA GLY A 118 -9.16 3.76 -14.17
C GLY A 118 -10.29 2.88 -13.70
N ASP A 119 -10.06 2.10 -12.65
CA ASP A 119 -11.15 1.60 -11.84
C ASP A 119 -11.70 2.85 -11.15
N VAL A 120 -12.76 3.40 -11.73
CA VAL A 120 -13.52 4.52 -11.16
C VAL A 120 -13.93 4.08 -9.76
N ILE A 121 -13.45 4.78 -8.74
CA ILE A 121 -14.00 4.67 -7.40
C ILE A 121 -15.34 5.39 -7.50
N GLU A 122 -16.39 4.67 -7.90
CA GLU A 122 -17.76 5.18 -7.84
C GLU A 122 -18.09 5.41 -6.37
N GLY A 123 -17.84 6.63 -5.89
CA GLY A 123 -18.40 7.11 -4.65
C GLY A 123 -19.86 7.44 -4.92
N GLU A 124 -20.78 6.51 -4.65
CA GLU A 124 -22.16 6.91 -4.40
C GLU A 124 -22.13 7.88 -3.20
N LEU A 125 -22.43 9.15 -3.49
CA LEU A 125 -22.79 10.12 -2.47
C LEU A 125 -24.12 9.66 -1.87
N ALA A 126 -24.04 8.98 -0.72
CA ALA A 126 -25.18 8.69 0.14
C ALA A 126 -25.68 9.97 0.83
#